data_AF-A0A0S7XMM0-F1
#
_entry.id   AF-A0A0S7XMM0-F1
#
_cell.length_a   1.000
_cell.length_b   1.000
_cell.length_c   1.000
_cell.angle_alpha   90.00
_cell.angle_beta   90.00
_cell.angle_gamma   90.00
#
_symmetry.space_group_name_H-M   'P 1'
#
loop_
_entity.id
_entity.type
_entity.pdbx_description
1 polymer ?
#
loop_
_entity_poly.entity_id
_entity_poly.type
_entity_poly.pdbx_seq_one_letter_code
_entity_poly.pdbx_strand_id
1 'polypeptide(L)'
;MAKRLGRIPLRERTRELERIYYGVQREIAVQLSSVSMADYRELNAMKVQERINGLIRKLNRSAMKWVRSSIPEAYKESYGISRTRLEILGKKKSGKFDPQRHRYAVMDYIDMTTNDLIRANMSIKNNVNTYLYLARQASMGLSQIQAFSYEDEEAINDIIQDAIDRGERPGYATRLIREY
;
A
#
# COMPACT_ATOMS: atom_id res chain seq x y z
N MET A 1 -21.66 -28.05 -22.50
CA MET A 1 -20.42 -28.49 -21.80
C MET A 1 -19.39 -27.36 -21.87
N ALA A 2 -19.21 -26.59 -20.79
CA ALA A 2 -18.28 -25.47 -20.78
C ALA A 2 -16.83 -25.97 -20.90
N LYS A 3 -16.15 -25.59 -21.99
CA LYS A 3 -14.71 -25.77 -22.18
C LYS A 3 -13.99 -25.16 -20.97
N ARG A 4 -13.33 -25.99 -20.15
CA ARG A 4 -12.34 -25.54 -19.16
C ARG A 4 -11.10 -25.02 -19.91
N LEU A 5 -11.24 -23.85 -20.52
CA LEU A 5 -10.12 -23.05 -20.98
C LEU A 5 -9.27 -22.70 -19.76
N GLY A 6 -7.97 -23.04 -19.83
CA GLY A 6 -6.94 -22.54 -18.92
C GLY A 6 -7.22 -22.74 -17.44
N ARG A 7 -7.15 -23.99 -16.93
CA ARG A 7 -6.72 -24.12 -15.54
C ARG A 7 -5.31 -23.54 -15.49
N ILE A 8 -5.15 -22.34 -14.91
CA ILE A 8 -3.83 -21.83 -14.50
C ILE A 8 -3.20 -22.98 -13.71
N PRO A 9 -2.10 -23.59 -14.18
CA PRO A 9 -1.56 -24.81 -13.59
C PRO A 9 -1.19 -24.68 -12.11
N LEU A 10 -1.17 -23.44 -11.58
CA LEU A 10 -0.61 -23.16 -10.27
C LEU A 10 -1.53 -22.38 -9.33
N ARG A 11 -2.79 -22.77 -9.19
CA ARG A 11 -3.68 -22.16 -8.17
C ARG A 11 -3.04 -22.12 -6.78
N GLU A 12 -2.24 -23.13 -6.44
CA GLU A 12 -1.53 -23.17 -5.16
C GLU A 12 -0.40 -22.15 -5.09
N ARG A 13 0.41 -21.98 -6.14
CA ARG A 13 1.46 -20.93 -6.15
C ARG A 13 0.86 -19.54 -6.15
N THR A 14 -0.21 -19.31 -6.90
CA THR A 14 -0.92 -18.02 -6.86
C THR A 14 -1.43 -17.72 -5.45
N ARG A 15 -2.02 -18.71 -4.77
CA ARG A 15 -2.44 -18.56 -3.36
C ARG A 15 -1.28 -18.32 -2.41
N GLU A 16 -0.12 -18.93 -2.66
CA GLU A 16 1.10 -18.68 -1.88
C GLU A 16 1.52 -17.21 -2.02
N LEU A 17 1.51 -16.67 -3.24
CA LEU A 17 1.79 -15.26 -3.50
C LEU A 17 0.77 -14.35 -2.82
N GLU A 18 -0.53 -14.65 -2.94
CA GLU A 18 -1.60 -13.91 -2.27
C GLU A 18 -1.40 -13.86 -0.75
N ARG A 19 -1.01 -14.97 -0.12
CA ARG A 19 -0.72 -15.03 1.32
C ARG A 19 0.46 -14.14 1.71
N ILE A 20 1.52 -14.13 0.90
CA ILE A 20 2.69 -13.25 1.12
C ILE A 20 2.24 -11.78 1.14
N TYR A 21 1.47 -11.37 0.13
CA TYR A 21 0.98 -9.99 0.03
C TYR A 21 -0.02 -9.64 1.13
N TYR A 22 -0.93 -10.55 1.46
CA TYR A 22 -1.92 -10.33 2.52
C TYR A 22 -1.30 -10.20 3.91
N GLY A 23 -0.22 -10.95 4.19
CA GLY A 23 0.56 -10.78 5.42
C GLY A 23 1.12 -9.37 5.55
N VAL A 24 1.82 -8.91 4.50
CA VAL A 24 2.42 -7.57 4.47
C VAL A 24 1.38 -6.46 4.51
N GLN A 25 0.25 -6.62 3.81
CA GLN A 25 -0.85 -5.67 3.84
C GLN A 25 -1.37 -5.45 5.28
N ARG A 26 -1.60 -6.53 6.03
CA ARG A 26 -2.05 -6.44 7.43
C ARG A 26 -1.02 -5.73 8.31
N GLU A 27 0.26 -6.04 8.16
CA GLU A 27 1.32 -5.39 8.93
C GLU A 27 1.42 -3.90 8.60
N ILE A 28 1.31 -3.51 7.33
CA ILE A 28 1.29 -2.09 6.91
C ILE A 28 0.09 -1.37 7.52
N ALA A 29 -1.10 -1.98 7.47
CA ALA A 29 -2.30 -1.38 8.04
C ALA A 29 -2.13 -1.09 9.54
N VAL A 30 -1.56 -2.03 10.30
CA VAL A 30 -1.25 -1.83 11.73
C VAL A 30 -0.24 -0.70 11.96
N GLN A 31 0.78 -0.57 11.11
CA GLN A 31 1.71 0.55 11.22
C GLN A 31 1.02 1.90 10.92
N LEU A 32 0.20 1.97 9.88
CA LEU A 32 -0.49 3.21 9.51
C LEU A 32 -1.54 3.63 10.53
N SER A 33 -2.25 2.69 11.17
CA SER A 33 -3.20 2.99 12.24
C SER A 33 -2.56 3.58 13.49
N SER A 34 -1.23 3.44 13.66
CA SER A 34 -0.50 4.08 14.77
C SER A 34 -0.22 5.56 14.55
N VAL A 35 -0.47 6.09 13.34
CA VAL A 35 -0.33 7.51 13.03
C VAL A 35 -1.67 8.20 13.29
N SER A 36 -1.74 8.96 14.38
CA SER A 36 -2.88 9.86 14.64
C SER A 36 -2.79 11.09 13.74
N MET A 37 -3.91 11.49 13.15
CA MET A 37 -4.01 12.76 12.41
C MET A 37 -4.19 13.97 13.36
N ALA A 38 -4.75 13.74 14.56
CA ALA A 38 -5.01 14.80 15.53
C ALA A 38 -3.77 15.10 16.41
N ASP A 39 -2.92 14.10 16.66
CA ASP A 39 -1.62 14.24 17.35
C ASP A 39 -0.52 13.70 16.45
N TYR A 40 -0.40 14.29 15.25
CA TYR A 40 0.62 13.89 14.30
C TYR A 40 2.00 14.31 14.81
N ARG A 41 2.93 13.34 14.90
CA ARG A 41 4.32 13.58 15.30
C ARG A 41 5.25 13.09 14.22
N GLU A 42 6.09 14.00 13.69
CA GLU A 42 7.03 13.69 12.60
C GLU A 42 7.95 12.52 12.95
N LEU A 43 8.44 12.45 14.19
CA LEU A 43 9.27 11.34 14.68
C LEU A 43 8.55 9.97 14.58
N ASN A 44 7.26 9.94 14.89
CA ASN A 44 6.46 8.71 14.80
C ASN A 44 6.21 8.32 13.34
N ALA A 45 5.89 9.29 12.49
CA ALA A 45 5.72 9.08 11.05
C ALA A 45 7.00 8.53 10.40
N MET A 46 8.18 9.07 10.75
CA MET A 46 9.47 8.56 10.29
C MET A 46 9.71 7.10 10.72
N LYS A 47 9.42 6.75 11.98
CA LYS A 47 9.54 5.37 12.48
C LYS A 47 8.60 4.42 11.74
N VAL A 48 7.36 4.84 11.49
CA VAL A 48 6.37 4.07 10.71
C VAL A 48 6.86 3.86 9.28
N GLN A 49 7.37 4.92 8.64
CA GLN A 49 7.92 4.84 7.28
C GLN A 49 9.13 3.89 7.21
N GLU A 50 10.03 3.93 8.19
CA GLU A 50 11.18 3.03 8.26
C GLU A 50 10.73 1.56 8.39
N ARG A 51 9.77 1.28 9.28
CA ARG A 51 9.21 -0.07 9.45
C ARG A 51 8.57 -0.58 8.18
N ILE A 52 7.75 0.24 7.52
CA ILE A 52 7.11 -0.09 6.24
C ILE A 52 8.16 -0.34 5.16
N ASN A 53 9.22 0.47 5.07
CA ASN A 53 10.34 0.21 4.15
C ASN A 53 11.00 -1.15 4.43
N GLY A 54 11.13 -1.54 5.70
CA GLY A 54 11.56 -2.88 6.10
C GLY A 54 10.62 -3.99 5.59
N LEU A 55 9.31 -3.80 5.70
CA LEU A 55 8.30 -4.73 5.18
C LEU A 55 8.37 -4.86 3.66
N ILE A 56 8.51 -3.75 2.93
CA ILE A 56 8.65 -3.76 1.47
C ILE A 56 9.92 -4.50 1.04
N ARG A 57 11.04 -4.31 1.75
CA ARG A 57 12.27 -5.08 1.47
C ARG A 57 12.07 -6.58 1.71
N LYS A 58 11.35 -6.98 2.76
CA LYS A 58 11.02 -8.38 3.02
C LYS A 58 10.10 -8.92 1.92
N LEU A 59 9.07 -8.16 1.53
CA LEU A 59 8.15 -8.50 0.45
C LEU A 59 8.89 -8.74 -0.87
N ASN A 60 9.82 -7.85 -1.24
CA ASN A 60 10.66 -8.01 -2.43
C ASN A 60 11.46 -9.32 -2.40
N ARG A 61 12.07 -9.66 -1.26
CA ARG A 61 12.81 -10.92 -1.12
C ARG A 61 11.91 -12.15 -1.25
N SER A 62 10.75 -12.13 -0.61
CA SER A 62 9.77 -13.22 -0.68
C SER A 62 9.20 -13.38 -2.10
N ALA A 63 8.88 -12.27 -2.76
CA ALA A 63 8.44 -12.25 -4.15
C ALA A 63 9.51 -12.83 -5.08
N MET A 64 10.77 -12.39 -4.97
CA MET A 64 11.87 -12.96 -5.77
C MET A 64 12.06 -14.46 -5.53
N LYS A 65 11.99 -14.91 -4.28
CA LYS A 65 12.07 -16.34 -3.95
C LYS A 65 10.94 -17.11 -4.60
N TRP A 66 9.72 -16.59 -4.50
CA TRP A 66 8.53 -17.18 -5.11
C TRP A 66 8.63 -17.25 -6.64
N VAL A 67 9.10 -16.19 -7.31
CA VAL A 67 9.28 -16.18 -8.77
C VAL A 67 10.28 -17.25 -9.21
N ARG A 68 11.44 -17.30 -8.54
CA ARG A 68 12.51 -18.25 -8.86
C ARG A 68 12.12 -19.71 -8.65
N SER A 69 11.17 -20.02 -7.77
CA SER A 69 10.65 -21.37 -7.60
C SER A 69 9.45 -21.66 -8.50
N SER A 70 8.49 -20.74 -8.56
CA SER A 70 7.17 -20.99 -9.13
C SER A 70 7.16 -20.92 -10.65
N ILE A 71 7.90 -19.99 -11.27
CA ILE A 71 7.93 -19.84 -12.74
C ILE A 71 8.56 -21.07 -13.41
N PRO A 72 9.73 -21.58 -12.98
CA PRO A 72 10.29 -22.81 -13.54
C PRO A 72 9.39 -24.03 -13.38
N GLU A 73 8.71 -24.15 -12.24
CA GLU A 73 7.77 -25.24 -11.97
C GLU A 73 6.55 -25.18 -12.89
N ALA A 74 5.92 -23.99 -13.01
CA ALA A 74 4.82 -23.72 -13.94
C ALA A 74 5.16 -24.18 -15.35
N TYR A 75 6.37 -23.82 -15.75
CA TYR A 75 6.89 -24.08 -17.07
C TYR A 75 7.10 -25.56 -17.30
N LYS A 76 7.73 -26.25 -16.34
CA LYS A 76 7.98 -27.69 -16.40
C LYS A 76 6.68 -28.48 -16.51
N GLU A 77 5.68 -28.11 -15.72
CA GLU A 77 4.36 -28.75 -15.75
C GLU A 77 3.66 -28.52 -17.11
N SER A 78 3.63 -27.27 -17.56
CA SER A 78 3.01 -26.90 -18.84
C SER A 78 3.71 -27.55 -20.04
N TYR A 79 5.04 -27.64 -20.00
CA TYR A 79 5.85 -28.35 -20.98
C TYR A 79 5.53 -29.84 -20.98
N GLY A 80 5.46 -30.47 -19.80
CA GLY A 80 5.09 -31.88 -19.65
C GLY A 80 3.74 -32.19 -20.27
N ILE A 81 2.70 -31.42 -19.92
CA ILE A 81 1.35 -31.55 -20.48
C ILE A 81 1.36 -31.38 -22.00
N SER A 82 2.04 -30.35 -22.50
CA SER A 82 2.11 -30.06 -23.94
C SER A 82 2.84 -31.16 -24.69
N ARG A 83 3.93 -31.68 -24.13
CA ARG A 83 4.69 -32.80 -24.68
C ARG A 83 3.83 -34.05 -24.77
N THR A 84 3.15 -34.44 -23.69
CA THR A 84 2.27 -35.61 -23.69
C THR A 84 1.16 -35.48 -24.73
N ARG A 85 0.56 -34.29 -24.87
CA ARG A 85 -0.46 -34.03 -25.91
C ARG A 85 0.10 -34.19 -27.33
N LEU A 86 1.31 -33.68 -27.58
CA LEU A 86 1.97 -33.81 -28.88
C LEU A 86 2.33 -35.26 -29.20
N GLU A 87 2.79 -36.02 -28.20
CA GLU A 87 3.06 -37.45 -28.32
C GLU A 87 1.79 -38.25 -28.66
N ILE A 88 0.66 -37.96 -28.00
CA ILE A 88 -0.66 -38.56 -28.31
C ILE A 88 -1.08 -38.25 -29.76
N LEU A 89 -0.79 -37.05 -30.26
CA LEU A 89 -1.06 -36.63 -31.64
C LEU A 89 -0.05 -37.19 -32.66
N GLY A 90 0.85 -38.09 -32.25
CA GLY A 90 1.86 -38.69 -33.11
C GLY A 90 2.96 -37.72 -33.57
N LYS A 91 3.07 -36.54 -32.95
CA LYS A 91 4.09 -35.55 -33.30
C LYS A 91 5.41 -35.90 -32.62
N LYS A 92 6.48 -35.97 -33.41
CA LYS A 92 7.85 -36.11 -32.91
C LYS A 92 8.46 -34.75 -32.63
N LYS A 93 9.39 -34.69 -31.67
CA LYS A 93 10.20 -33.51 -31.38
C LYS A 93 10.94 -33.08 -32.65
N SER A 94 10.82 -31.80 -33.02
CA SER A 94 11.53 -31.25 -34.18
C SER A 94 13.05 -31.35 -33.98
N GLY A 95 13.79 -31.72 -35.03
CA GLY A 95 15.26 -31.67 -35.03
C GLY A 95 15.81 -30.25 -34.90
N LYS A 96 14.97 -29.22 -35.09
CA LYS A 96 15.30 -27.81 -34.87
C LYS A 96 15.04 -27.33 -33.44
N PHE A 97 14.62 -28.22 -32.54
CA PHE A 97 14.38 -27.83 -31.15
C PHE A 97 15.70 -27.52 -30.45
N ASP A 98 15.84 -26.27 -30.00
CA ASP A 98 16.98 -25.83 -29.21
C ASP A 98 16.64 -25.77 -27.70
N PRO A 99 17.24 -26.64 -26.86
CA PRO A 99 17.07 -26.61 -25.42
C PRO A 99 17.62 -25.34 -24.74
N GLN A 100 18.57 -24.63 -25.36
CA GLN A 100 19.08 -23.37 -24.82
C GLN A 100 18.03 -22.27 -24.98
N ARG A 101 17.46 -22.08 -26.18
CA ARG A 101 16.34 -21.16 -26.41
C ARG A 101 15.15 -21.42 -25.47
N HIS A 102 14.89 -22.68 -25.15
CA HIS A 102 13.86 -23.07 -24.19
C HIS A 102 14.16 -22.61 -22.75
N ARG A 103 15.43 -22.68 -22.32
CA ARG A 103 15.87 -22.19 -21.00
C ARG A 103 15.86 -20.66 -20.92
N TYR A 104 16.24 -19.97 -21.99
CA TYR A 104 16.18 -18.51 -22.05
C TYR A 104 14.75 -18.00 -21.84
N ALA A 105 13.76 -18.63 -22.47
CA ALA A 105 12.36 -18.26 -22.27
C ALA A 105 11.92 -18.32 -20.79
N VAL A 106 12.40 -19.30 -20.01
CA VAL A 106 12.10 -19.38 -18.56
C VAL A 106 12.72 -18.22 -17.80
N MET A 107 13.96 -17.85 -18.15
CA MET A 107 14.66 -16.72 -17.53
C MET A 107 13.97 -15.40 -17.88
N ASP A 108 13.54 -15.22 -19.12
CA ASP A 108 12.78 -14.04 -19.54
C ASP A 108 11.49 -13.89 -18.71
N TYR A 109 10.75 -14.97 -18.48
CA TYR A 109 9.56 -14.94 -17.63
C TYR A 109 9.89 -14.64 -16.16
N ILE A 110 11.00 -15.14 -15.63
CA ILE A 110 11.47 -14.81 -14.28
C ILE A 110 11.76 -13.31 -14.19
N ASP A 111 12.48 -12.75 -15.14
CA ASP A 111 12.89 -11.35 -15.13
C ASP A 111 11.69 -10.41 -15.30
N MET A 112 10.80 -10.70 -16.25
CA MET A 112 9.54 -9.96 -16.45
C MET A 112 8.69 -9.96 -15.17
N THR A 113 8.43 -11.14 -14.60
CA THR A 113 7.60 -11.26 -13.39
C THR A 113 8.25 -10.58 -12.19
N THR A 114 9.58 -10.68 -12.05
CA THR A 114 10.32 -10.01 -10.98
C THR A 114 10.18 -8.50 -11.09
N ASN A 115 10.34 -7.94 -12.29
CA ASN A 115 10.21 -6.51 -12.52
C ASN A 115 8.80 -5.99 -12.22
N ASP A 116 7.77 -6.73 -12.65
CA ASP A 116 6.38 -6.36 -12.37
C ASP A 116 6.07 -6.37 -10.87
N LEU A 117 6.51 -7.39 -10.13
CA LEU A 117 6.30 -7.46 -8.68
C LEU A 117 7.09 -6.38 -7.93
N ILE A 118 8.32 -6.08 -8.33
CA ILE A 118 9.11 -4.98 -7.74
C ILE A 118 8.41 -3.64 -7.99
N ARG A 119 7.94 -3.39 -9.22
CA ARG A 119 7.21 -2.17 -9.57
C ARG A 119 5.91 -2.05 -8.76
N ALA A 120 5.16 -3.14 -8.61
CA ALA A 120 3.98 -3.18 -7.76
C ALA A 120 4.33 -2.84 -6.30
N ASN A 121 5.42 -3.39 -5.77
CA ASN A 121 5.86 -3.12 -4.40
C ASN A 121 6.35 -1.68 -4.18
N MET A 122 6.90 -1.04 -5.22
CA MET A 122 7.22 0.39 -5.17
C MET A 122 5.97 1.26 -5.05
N SER A 123 4.83 0.85 -5.63
CA SER A 123 3.59 1.62 -5.51
C SER A 123 3.10 1.70 -4.06
N ILE A 124 3.35 0.67 -3.25
CA ILE A 124 3.08 0.65 -1.81
C ILE A 124 3.84 1.78 -1.10
N LYS A 125 5.13 1.95 -1.42
CA LYS A 125 5.96 3.01 -0.84
C LYS A 125 5.39 4.40 -1.18
N ASN A 126 4.98 4.60 -2.42
CA ASN A 126 4.40 5.87 -2.87
C ASN A 126 3.09 6.16 -2.14
N ASN A 127 2.20 5.17 -2.04
CA ASN A 127 0.92 5.32 -1.34
C ASN A 127 1.11 5.64 0.14
N VAL A 128 2.10 5.03 0.80
CA VAL A 128 2.42 5.31 2.21
C VAL A 128 2.97 6.72 2.38
N ASN A 129 3.85 7.17 1.48
CA ASN A 129 4.35 8.55 1.51
C ASN A 129 3.19 9.55 1.34
N THR A 130 2.28 9.30 0.40
CA THR A 130 1.09 10.12 0.20
C THR A 130 0.21 10.14 1.44
N TYR A 131 -0.04 8.99 2.06
CA TYR A 131 -0.82 8.92 3.30
C TYR A 131 -0.21 9.75 4.43
N LEU A 132 1.10 9.64 4.66
CA LEU A 132 1.79 10.41 5.70
C LEU A 132 1.77 11.92 5.41
N TYR A 133 1.93 12.30 4.14
CA TYR A 133 1.81 13.69 3.71
C TYR A 133 0.41 14.26 4.00
N LEU A 134 -0.64 13.52 3.64
CA LEU A 134 -2.03 13.94 3.91
C LEU A 134 -2.31 14.03 5.41
N ALA A 135 -1.81 13.07 6.21
CA ALA A 135 -1.95 13.10 7.67
C ALA A 135 -1.27 14.33 8.28
N ARG A 136 -0.08 14.70 7.80
CA ARG A 136 0.63 15.93 8.22
C ARG A 136 -0.17 17.19 7.88
N GLN A 137 -0.72 17.28 6.66
CA GLN A 137 -1.54 18.42 6.26
C GLN A 137 -2.82 18.55 7.10
N ALA A 138 -3.50 17.42 7.35
CA ALA A 138 -4.70 17.41 8.18
C ALA A 138 -4.42 17.89 9.61
N SER A 139 -3.30 17.46 10.20
CA SER A 139 -2.88 17.92 11.53
C SER A 139 -2.62 19.43 11.56
N MET A 140 -1.95 19.99 10.55
CA MET A 140 -1.72 21.43 10.47
C MET A 140 -3.02 22.22 10.37
N GLY A 141 -3.97 21.74 9.56
CA GLY A 141 -5.29 22.36 9.44
C GLY A 141 -6.08 22.31 10.76
N LEU A 142 -6.04 21.18 11.47
CA LEU A 142 -6.66 21.05 12.79
C LEU A 142 -6.03 22.00 13.83
N SER A 143 -4.71 22.13 13.84
CA SER A 143 -4.03 23.08 14.73
C SER A 143 -4.39 24.53 14.43
N GLN A 144 -4.57 24.90 13.15
CA GLN A 144 -5.03 26.24 12.78
C GLN A 144 -6.46 26.51 13.28
N ILE A 145 -7.39 25.57 13.08
CA ILE A 145 -8.77 25.71 13.58
C ILE A 145 -8.79 25.85 15.11
N GLN A 146 -7.98 25.05 15.82
CA GLN A 146 -7.87 25.16 17.27
C GLN A 146 -7.27 26.49 17.70
N ALA A 147 -6.24 26.99 17.00
CA ALA A 147 -5.65 28.29 17.30
C ALA A 147 -6.67 29.43 17.15
N PHE A 148 -7.43 29.46 16.05
CA PHE A 148 -8.54 30.42 15.89
C PHE A 148 -9.56 30.31 17.03
N SER A 149 -9.96 29.09 17.40
CA SER A 149 -10.91 28.89 18.51
C SER A 149 -10.41 29.45 19.86
N TYR A 150 -9.11 29.35 20.16
CA TYR A 150 -8.54 29.89 21.40
C TYR A 150 -8.39 31.42 21.35
N GLU A 151 -7.91 31.96 20.22
CA GLU A 151 -7.80 33.41 20.00
C GLU A 151 -9.18 34.08 20.05
N ASP A 152 -10.21 33.45 19.47
CA ASP A 152 -11.58 33.93 19.50
C ASP A 152 -12.16 33.86 20.93
N GLU A 153 -11.89 32.80 21.70
CA GLU A 153 -12.30 32.71 23.11
C GLU A 153 -11.62 33.76 23.99
N GLU A 154 -10.33 34.01 23.81
CA GLU A 154 -9.60 35.08 24.51
C GLU A 154 -10.17 36.46 24.15
N ALA A 155 -10.37 36.74 22.86
CA ALA A 155 -10.96 38.00 22.41
C ALA A 155 -12.39 38.20 22.94
N ILE A 156 -13.22 37.15 22.96
CA ILE A 156 -14.57 37.19 23.54
C ILE A 156 -14.51 37.47 25.04
N ASN A 157 -13.61 36.81 25.77
CA ASN A 157 -13.44 37.01 27.20
C ASN A 157 -12.96 38.43 27.53
N ASP A 158 -12.01 38.97 26.75
CA ASP A 158 -11.53 40.34 26.90
C ASP A 158 -12.66 41.36 26.64
N ILE A 159 -13.47 41.16 25.60
CA ILE A 159 -14.64 42.02 25.31
C ILE A 159 -15.65 41.98 26.45
N ILE A 160 -15.92 40.79 27.01
CA ILE A 160 -16.82 40.62 28.15
C ILE A 160 -16.25 41.31 29.39
N GLN A 161 -14.96 41.15 29.66
CA GLN A 161 -14.30 41.74 30.83
C GLN A 161 -14.24 43.28 30.73
N ASP A 162 -13.92 43.83 29.56
CA ASP A 162 -13.93 45.27 29.31
C ASP A 162 -15.32 45.88 29.49
N ALA A 163 -16.37 45.16 29.08
CA ALA A 163 -17.76 45.60 29.27
C ALA A 163 -18.17 45.57 30.75
N ILE A 164 -17.71 44.57 31.51
CA ILE A 164 -17.91 44.47 32.97
C ILE A 164 -17.18 45.63 33.67
N ASP A 165 -15.93 45.91 33.31
CA ASP A 165 -15.09 46.94 33.93
C ASP A 165 -15.61 48.36 33.64
N ARG A 166 -16.29 48.57 32.51
CA ARG A 166 -16.99 49.81 32.15
C ARG A 166 -18.37 49.96 32.83
N GLY A 167 -18.79 48.98 33.63
CA GLY A 167 -20.05 49.00 34.38
C GLY A 167 -21.29 48.72 33.53
N GLU A 168 -21.12 48.16 32.32
CA GLU A 168 -22.23 47.78 31.46
C GLU A 168 -22.85 46.45 31.94
N ARG A 169 -24.19 46.34 31.90
CA ARG A 169 -24.87 45.14 32.38
C ARG A 169 -24.46 43.93 31.52
N PRO A 170 -24.22 42.74 32.12
CA PRO A 170 -23.70 41.55 31.42
C PRO A 170 -24.43 41.16 30.13
N GLY A 171 -25.72 41.50 29.99
CA GLY A 171 -26.52 41.21 28.80
C GLY A 171 -26.21 42.07 27.56
N TYR A 172 -25.38 43.12 27.66
CA TYR A 172 -24.99 43.96 26.52
C TYR A 172 -23.84 43.33 25.70
N ALA A 173 -22.81 42.82 26.37
CA ALA A 173 -21.70 42.10 25.74
C ALA A 173 -22.18 40.85 24.98
N THR A 174 -23.14 40.10 25.55
CA THR A 174 -23.73 38.91 24.89
C THR A 174 -24.52 39.25 23.63
N ARG A 175 -24.98 40.51 23.48
CA ARG A 175 -25.73 40.98 22.31
C ARG A 175 -24.78 41.35 21.17
N LEU A 176 -23.68 42.04 21.48
CA LEU A 176 -22.61 42.37 20.54
C LEU A 176 -21.97 41.13 19.89
N ILE A 177 -21.75 40.07 20.67
CA ILE A 177 -21.21 38.79 20.16
C ILE A 177 -22.18 38.08 19.19
N ARG A 178 -23.49 38.36 19.25
CA ARG A 178 -24.49 37.78 18.33
C ARG A 178 -24.74 38.59 17.08
N GLU A 179 -24.30 39.85 17.03
CA GLU A 179 -24.47 40.75 15.89
C GLU A 179 -23.26 40.77 14.95
N TYR A 180 -22.12 40.22 15.37
CA TYR A 180 -20.96 39.89 14.55
C TYR A 180 -20.99 38.43 14.09
#